data_AF-A0A8D2NQ31-F1
#
_entry.id   AF-A0A8D2NQ31-F1
#
_cell.length_a   1.000
_cell.length_b   1.000
_cell.length_c   1.000
_cell.angle_alpha   90.00
_cell.angle_beta   90.00
_cell.angle_gamma   90.00
#
_symmetry.space_group_name_H-M   'P 1'
#
loop_
_entity.id
_entity.type
_entity.pdbx_description
1 polymer ?
#
loop_
_entity_poly.entity_id
_entity_poly.type
_entity_poly.pdbx_seq_one_letter_code
_entity_poly.pdbx_strand_id
1 'polypeptide(L)'
;KYIPKQSFLSRKYFFNNPEDGFFKKTKRKVVPPSPMTDPTMLTDMMKGNVTNVLPMILIGGWINMTFSGFVTTKVPFPLTLRFKPMLQQGIELLTLDASWVSSASWYFLNVFGLRSIYTLILGQDNAADQSRVMQEQMTGAAMAMPADTNKAFKTEWEALELTDHQWALEDVEEELMAKDLHFEGMFKEELQTSIF
;
A
#
# COMPACT_ATOMS: atom_id res chain seq x y z
N LYS A 1 -12.57 -12.60 -22.06
CA LYS A 1 -14.02 -12.82 -21.89
C LYS A 1 -14.92 -11.90 -22.74
N TYR A 2 -14.62 -10.60 -22.91
CA TYR A 2 -15.50 -9.67 -23.66
C TYR A 2 -15.16 -9.48 -25.16
N ILE A 3 -13.98 -9.91 -25.62
CA ILE A 3 -13.57 -9.80 -27.04
C ILE A 3 -13.82 -11.11 -27.79
N PRO A 4 -14.07 -11.09 -29.13
CA PRO A 4 -14.21 -12.25 -30.03
C PRO A 4 -13.27 -13.40 -29.67
N LYS A 5 -13.78 -14.63 -29.59
CA LYS A 5 -12.95 -15.82 -29.30
C LYS A 5 -11.74 -15.88 -30.24
N GLN A 6 -11.96 -15.59 -31.52
CA GLN A 6 -10.90 -15.49 -32.53
C GLN A 6 -9.84 -14.43 -32.19
N SER A 7 -10.25 -13.24 -31.74
CA SER A 7 -9.33 -12.16 -31.34
C SER A 7 -8.57 -12.48 -30.07
N PHE A 8 -9.16 -13.23 -29.15
CA PHE A 8 -8.45 -13.73 -27.97
C PHE A 8 -7.41 -14.77 -28.36
N LEU A 9 -7.78 -15.76 -29.18
CA LEU A 9 -6.87 -16.81 -29.62
C LEU A 9 -5.70 -16.26 -30.43
N SER A 10 -5.94 -15.26 -31.30
CA SER A 10 -4.85 -14.62 -32.06
C SER A 10 -3.86 -13.88 -31.16
N ARG A 11 -4.35 -13.19 -30.11
CA ARG A 11 -3.48 -12.55 -29.11
C ARG A 11 -2.76 -13.56 -28.24
N LYS A 12 -3.45 -14.60 -27.76
CA LYS A 12 -2.84 -15.71 -26.99
C LYS A 12 -1.73 -16.38 -27.80
N TYR A 13 -1.98 -16.62 -29.10
CA TYR A 13 -0.97 -17.15 -30.02
C TYR A 13 0.23 -16.19 -30.15
N PHE A 14 0.02 -14.90 -30.37
CA PHE A 14 1.11 -13.91 -30.45
C PHE A 14 1.99 -13.88 -29.18
N PHE A 15 1.41 -14.04 -28.00
CA PHE A 15 2.16 -14.03 -26.74
C PHE A 15 2.82 -15.37 -26.41
N ASN A 16 2.12 -16.49 -26.60
CA ASN A 16 2.54 -17.82 -26.12
C ASN A 16 3.09 -18.75 -27.20
N ASN A 17 3.16 -18.35 -28.47
CA ASN A 17 3.72 -19.17 -29.54
C ASN A 17 5.14 -19.68 -29.16
N PRO A 18 5.41 -21.00 -29.25
CA PRO A 18 6.72 -21.55 -28.92
C PRO A 18 7.89 -20.95 -29.73
N GLU A 19 7.64 -20.60 -30.99
CA GLU A 19 8.68 -20.16 -31.94
C GLU A 19 8.86 -18.63 -31.96
N ASP A 20 7.76 -17.87 -32.07
CA ASP A 20 7.78 -16.41 -32.26
C ASP A 20 7.02 -15.63 -31.16
N GLY A 21 6.69 -16.29 -30.06
CA GLY A 21 5.96 -15.68 -28.96
C GLY A 21 6.78 -14.60 -28.27
N PHE A 22 6.13 -13.47 -27.94
CA PHE A 22 6.79 -12.34 -27.26
C PHE A 22 7.55 -12.77 -25.99
N PHE A 23 6.95 -13.62 -25.16
CA PHE A 23 7.56 -14.08 -23.90
C PHE A 23 8.77 -15.01 -24.09
N LYS A 24 8.92 -15.63 -25.27
CA LYS A 24 10.07 -16.51 -25.60
C LYS A 24 11.19 -15.74 -26.31
N LYS A 25 10.82 -14.86 -27.25
CA LYS A 25 11.76 -14.10 -28.09
C LYS A 25 12.39 -12.92 -27.38
N THR A 26 11.62 -12.20 -26.57
CA THR A 26 12.11 -11.01 -25.85
C THR A 26 12.79 -11.42 -24.54
N LYS A 27 14.00 -11.96 -24.65
CA LYS A 27 14.89 -12.08 -23.49
C LYS A 27 15.54 -10.74 -23.24
N ARG A 28 15.09 -10.03 -22.21
CA ARG A 28 15.80 -8.82 -21.78
C ARG A 28 17.08 -9.28 -21.10
N LYS A 29 18.19 -8.61 -21.41
CA LYS A 29 19.40 -8.69 -20.59
C LYS A 29 19.08 -8.06 -19.24
N VAL A 30 18.44 -8.84 -18.38
CA VAL A 30 18.34 -8.52 -16.98
C VAL A 30 19.74 -8.76 -16.46
N VAL A 31 20.49 -7.68 -16.30
CA VAL A 31 21.62 -7.72 -15.38
C VAL A 31 20.99 -8.15 -14.06
N PRO A 32 21.31 -9.35 -13.53
CA PRO A 32 20.73 -9.76 -12.26
C PRO A 32 21.01 -8.62 -11.29
N PRO A 33 19.99 -8.05 -10.63
CA PRO A 33 20.23 -7.07 -9.60
C PRO A 33 20.94 -7.82 -8.49
N SER A 34 22.26 -7.90 -8.61
CA SER A 34 23.12 -8.26 -7.51
C SER A 34 22.79 -7.20 -6.47
N PRO A 35 22.45 -7.57 -5.22
CA PRO A 35 22.16 -6.62 -4.15
C PRO A 35 23.27 -5.58 -3.89
N MET A 36 24.40 -5.71 -4.59
CA MET A 36 25.63 -4.96 -4.47
C MET A 36 25.90 -3.99 -5.64
N THR A 37 25.19 -4.07 -6.78
CA THR A 37 25.58 -3.34 -8.01
C THR A 37 24.74 -2.13 -8.36
N ASP A 38 23.53 -1.97 -7.81
CA ASP A 38 22.75 -0.75 -8.03
C ASP A 38 22.30 -0.13 -6.69
N PRO A 39 23.24 0.51 -5.96
CA PRO A 39 22.94 1.20 -4.71
C PRO A 39 21.87 2.29 -4.90
N THR A 40 21.65 2.78 -6.12
CA THR A 40 20.75 3.88 -6.45
C THR A 40 19.27 3.57 -6.20
N MET A 41 18.76 2.40 -6.63
CA MET A 41 17.35 2.05 -6.42
C MET A 41 17.01 1.74 -4.95
N LEU A 42 17.92 1.05 -4.26
CA LEU A 42 17.80 0.82 -2.83
C LEU A 42 17.91 2.15 -2.07
N THR A 43 18.81 3.04 -2.49
CA THR A 43 18.93 4.38 -1.91
C THR A 43 17.68 5.22 -2.15
N ASP A 44 17.05 5.16 -3.31
CA ASP A 44 15.85 5.95 -3.60
C ASP A 44 14.64 5.48 -2.77
N MET A 45 14.48 4.16 -2.59
CA MET A 45 13.46 3.61 -1.71
C MET A 45 13.75 3.93 -0.24
N MET A 46 15.00 3.77 0.20
CA MET A 46 15.40 4.10 1.57
C MET A 46 15.30 5.60 1.83
N LYS A 47 15.63 6.45 0.87
CA LYS A 47 15.57 7.91 0.98
C LYS A 47 14.14 8.39 1.16
N GLY A 48 13.17 7.84 0.40
CA GLY A 48 11.75 8.12 0.60
C GLY A 48 11.30 7.82 2.03
N ASN A 49 11.71 6.67 2.58
CA ASN A 49 11.36 6.27 3.94
C ASN A 49 12.05 7.11 5.01
N VAL A 50 13.36 7.35 4.83
CA VAL A 50 14.19 8.11 5.75
C VAL A 50 13.70 9.55 5.81
N THR A 51 13.36 10.17 4.69
CA THR A 51 12.83 11.54 4.68
C THR A 51 11.53 11.69 5.47
N ASN A 52 10.70 10.64 5.54
CA ASN A 52 9.44 10.68 6.30
C ASN A 52 9.63 10.34 7.80
N VAL A 53 10.57 9.46 8.13
CA VAL A 53 10.81 8.97 9.50
C VAL A 53 11.78 9.87 10.27
N LEU A 54 12.73 10.48 9.56
CA LEU A 54 13.78 11.29 10.15
C LEU A 54 13.21 12.48 10.95
N PRO A 55 12.23 13.27 10.45
CA PRO A 55 11.64 14.35 11.25
C PRO A 55 11.01 13.85 12.55
N MET A 56 10.32 12.71 12.50
CA MET A 56 9.67 12.09 13.66
C MET A 56 10.69 11.65 14.72
N ILE A 57 11.77 11.00 14.31
CA ILE A 57 12.84 10.58 15.22
C ILE A 57 13.60 11.78 15.79
N LEU A 58 13.89 12.80 14.98
CA LEU A 58 14.59 14.02 15.43
C LEU A 58 13.77 14.78 16.48
N ILE A 59 12.47 14.98 16.24
CA ILE A 59 11.59 15.63 17.20
C ILE A 59 11.46 14.78 18.48
N GLY A 60 11.29 13.47 18.34
CA GLY A 60 11.26 12.56 19.49
C GLY A 60 12.54 12.58 20.33
N GLY A 61 13.71 12.63 19.67
CA GLY A 61 15.01 12.77 20.32
C GLY A 61 15.19 14.13 21.00
N TRP A 62 14.73 15.21 20.38
CA TRP A 62 14.74 16.55 20.97
C TRP A 62 13.84 16.65 22.20
N ILE A 63 12.65 16.05 22.15
CA ILE A 63 11.75 15.93 23.31
C ILE A 63 12.40 15.11 24.41
N ASN A 64 13.03 13.98 24.07
CA ASN A 64 13.73 13.15 25.07
C ASN A 64 14.86 13.92 25.75
N MET A 65 15.65 14.71 24.99
CA MET A 65 16.74 15.53 25.55
C MET A 65 16.23 16.68 26.42
N THR A 66 15.21 17.41 25.96
CA THR A 66 14.71 18.63 26.65
C THR A 66 13.82 18.31 27.84
N PHE A 67 13.02 17.25 27.73
CA PHE A 67 12.00 16.86 28.71
C PHE A 67 12.31 15.52 29.37
N SER A 68 13.59 15.26 29.67
CA SER A 68 14.04 14.08 30.43
C SER A 68 13.87 14.26 31.94
N GLY A 69 13.86 13.16 32.69
CA GLY A 69 13.93 13.21 34.17
C GLY A 69 12.59 13.34 34.90
N PHE A 70 11.45 13.39 34.20
CA PHE A 70 10.14 13.46 34.82
C PHE A 70 9.09 12.55 34.15
N VAL A 71 8.04 12.25 34.91
CA VAL A 71 6.88 11.47 34.46
C VAL A 71 5.85 12.43 33.86
N THR A 72 5.33 12.14 32.66
CA THR A 72 4.38 13.03 31.97
C THR A 72 2.93 12.67 32.27
N THR A 73 2.54 11.42 32.07
CA THR A 73 1.16 10.99 32.26
C THR A 73 1.08 9.51 32.63
N LYS A 74 -0.09 9.10 33.12
CA LYS A 74 -0.43 7.71 33.39
C LYS A 74 -1.43 7.24 32.35
N VAL A 75 -1.11 6.17 31.65
CA VAL A 75 -2.05 5.54 30.72
C VAL A 75 -3.08 4.69 31.49
N PRO A 76 -4.36 4.64 31.05
CA PRO A 76 -5.45 4.02 31.81
C PRO A 76 -5.52 2.49 31.69
N PHE A 77 -4.50 1.86 31.10
CA PHE A 77 -4.40 0.42 30.91
C PHE A 77 -3.06 -0.09 31.44
N PRO A 78 -2.99 -1.33 31.97
CA PRO A 78 -1.75 -1.90 32.47
C PRO A 78 -0.82 -2.29 31.31
N LEU A 79 0.47 -1.94 31.41
CA LEU A 79 1.48 -2.31 30.40
C LEU A 79 2.45 -3.36 30.96
N THR A 80 2.96 -4.22 30.07
CA THR A 80 3.94 -5.23 30.47
C THR A 80 5.28 -4.58 30.83
N LEU A 81 5.94 -5.11 31.87
CA LEU A 81 7.22 -4.61 32.38
C LEU A 81 8.34 -4.59 31.33
N ARG A 82 8.23 -5.39 30.26
CA ARG A 82 9.21 -5.44 29.16
C ARG A 82 9.29 -4.13 28.37
N PHE A 83 8.21 -3.33 28.34
CA PHE A 83 8.21 -2.03 27.69
C PHE A 83 8.72 -0.90 28.58
N LYS A 84 8.91 -1.15 29.89
CA LYS A 84 9.38 -0.15 30.85
C LYS A 84 10.65 0.60 30.43
N PRO A 85 11.77 -0.04 30.03
CA PRO A 85 12.96 0.70 29.63
C PRO A 85 12.74 1.61 28.41
N MET A 86 11.80 1.26 27.54
CA MET A 86 11.43 2.07 26.37
C MET A 86 10.49 3.21 26.74
N LEU A 87 9.58 2.98 27.69
CA LEU A 87 8.54 3.94 28.07
C LEU A 87 8.96 4.95 29.15
N GLN A 88 10.00 4.60 29.90
CA GLN A 88 10.53 5.38 31.02
C GLN A 88 11.99 5.79 30.78
N GLN A 89 12.37 5.91 29.50
CA GLN A 89 13.70 6.39 29.13
C GLN A 89 13.94 7.77 29.76
N GLY A 90 14.98 7.89 30.60
CA GLY A 90 15.29 9.10 31.36
C GLY A 90 14.72 9.16 32.78
N ILE A 91 14.12 8.09 33.29
CA ILE A 91 13.59 8.00 34.66
C ILE A 91 14.30 6.85 35.41
N GLU A 92 14.92 7.15 36.55
CA GLU A 92 15.75 6.19 37.30
C GLU A 92 14.97 5.36 38.37
N LEU A 93 13.64 5.44 38.38
CA LEU A 93 12.78 4.78 39.37
C LEU A 93 12.37 3.35 38.93
N LEU A 94 13.14 2.36 39.38
CA LEU A 94 12.89 0.94 39.09
C LEU A 94 11.61 0.36 39.72
N THR A 95 11.04 1.00 40.73
CA THR A 95 9.80 0.56 41.40
C THR A 95 8.52 1.12 40.79
N LEU A 96 8.64 2.09 39.88
CA LEU A 96 7.48 2.75 39.26
C LEU A 96 6.72 1.78 38.35
N ASP A 97 5.38 1.82 38.37
CA ASP A 97 4.58 0.99 37.47
C ASP A 97 4.79 1.39 35.99
N ALA A 98 4.74 0.44 35.05
CA ALA A 98 4.95 0.66 33.62
C ALA A 98 3.85 1.52 32.97
N SER A 99 2.73 1.73 33.67
CA SER A 99 1.64 2.63 33.27
C SER A 99 2.03 4.12 33.29
N TRP A 100 3.13 4.47 33.96
CA TRP A 100 3.66 5.83 33.96
C TRP A 100 4.65 6.01 32.81
N VAL A 101 4.41 6.99 31.96
CA VAL A 101 5.17 7.19 30.72
C VAL A 101 5.96 8.50 30.75
N SER A 102 7.13 8.48 30.11
CA SER A 102 7.94 9.68 29.88
C SER A 102 7.38 10.54 28.75
N SER A 103 7.94 11.74 28.61
CA SER A 103 7.58 12.72 27.57
C SER A 103 7.77 12.18 26.15
N ALA A 104 8.85 11.43 25.90
CA ALA A 104 9.14 10.82 24.61
C ALA A 104 8.10 9.76 24.23
N SER A 105 7.68 8.93 25.19
CA SER A 105 6.67 7.89 24.97
C SER A 105 5.28 8.48 24.73
N TRP A 106 4.96 9.57 25.43
CA TRP A 106 3.74 10.34 25.16
C TRP A 106 3.73 10.93 23.74
N TYR A 107 4.86 11.45 23.27
CA TYR A 107 5.00 11.91 21.89
C TYR A 107 4.71 10.79 20.89
N PHE A 108 5.37 9.63 21.00
CA PHE A 108 5.15 8.51 20.09
C PHE A 108 3.70 8.02 20.11
N LEU A 109 3.05 7.99 21.28
CA LEU A 109 1.62 7.66 21.39
C LEU A 109 0.76 8.63 20.57
N ASN A 110 1.01 9.94 20.67
CA ASN A 110 0.30 10.94 19.88
C ASN A 110 0.56 10.79 18.37
N VAL A 111 1.80 10.54 17.95
CA VAL A 111 2.08 10.36 16.51
C VAL A 111 1.34 9.14 15.94
N PHE A 112 1.26 8.04 16.68
CA PHE A 112 0.51 6.86 16.22
C PHE A 112 -1.01 7.06 16.29
N GLY A 113 -1.53 7.76 17.30
CA GLY A 113 -2.97 7.94 17.51
C GLY A 113 -3.61 9.03 16.65
N LEU A 114 -2.90 10.13 16.38
CA LEU A 114 -3.44 11.28 15.64
C LEU A 114 -3.60 11.02 14.13
N ARG A 115 -3.01 9.95 13.62
CA ARG A 115 -3.10 9.58 12.20
C ARG A 115 -4.53 9.45 11.68
N SER A 116 -5.37 8.68 12.37
CA SER A 116 -6.77 8.48 11.95
C SER A 116 -7.54 9.79 11.95
N ILE A 117 -7.16 10.73 12.83
CA ILE A 117 -7.77 12.05 12.92
C ILE A 117 -7.34 12.91 11.71
N TYR A 118 -6.06 12.84 11.32
CA TYR A 118 -5.58 13.54 10.12
C TYR A 118 -6.26 13.04 8.85
N THR A 119 -6.50 11.73 8.69
CA THR A 119 -7.25 11.18 7.53
C THR A 119 -8.68 11.70 7.48
N LEU A 120 -9.35 11.86 8.63
CA LEU A 120 -10.70 12.41 8.68
C LEU A 120 -10.74 13.90 8.32
N ILE A 121 -9.73 14.67 8.73
CA ILE A 121 -9.70 16.13 8.51
C ILE A 121 -9.20 16.48 7.10
N LEU A 122 -8.20 15.75 6.58
CA LEU A 122 -7.48 16.09 5.35
C LEU A 122 -7.81 15.16 4.17
N GLY A 123 -8.61 14.10 4.37
CA GLY A 123 -8.91 13.10 3.35
C GLY A 123 -7.85 12.01 3.20
N GLN A 124 -8.07 11.09 2.26
CA GLN A 124 -7.28 9.86 2.07
C GLN A 124 -5.91 10.08 1.39
N ASP A 125 -5.71 11.19 0.66
CA ASP A 125 -4.43 11.53 0.00
C ASP A 125 -3.53 12.44 0.84
N ASN A 126 -3.71 12.44 2.17
CA ASN A 126 -2.92 13.32 3.02
C ASN A 126 -1.49 12.79 3.23
N ALA A 127 -0.54 13.71 3.36
CA ALA A 127 0.84 13.40 3.72
C ALA A 127 0.98 12.88 5.17
N ALA A 128 -0.11 12.63 5.90
CA ALA A 128 -0.08 12.16 7.27
C ALA A 128 -0.31 10.63 7.39
N ASP A 129 -0.89 9.98 6.38
CA ASP A 129 -1.06 8.52 6.31
C ASP A 129 0.26 7.76 5.98
N GLN A 130 1.39 8.46 6.01
CA GLN A 130 2.72 7.98 5.63
C GLN A 130 3.27 6.85 6.52
N SER A 131 2.68 6.61 7.70
CA SER A 131 3.05 5.45 8.54
C SER A 131 2.39 4.13 8.10
N ARG A 132 1.35 4.15 7.23
CA ARG A 132 0.88 2.91 6.55
C ARG A 132 1.98 2.38 5.67
N VAL A 133 2.58 3.28 4.90
CA VAL A 133 3.69 2.98 4.00
C VAL A 133 4.81 2.31 4.80
N MET A 134 5.16 2.83 5.98
CA MET A 134 6.19 2.21 6.82
C MET A 134 5.84 0.78 7.29
N GLN A 135 4.60 0.53 7.69
CA GLN A 135 4.16 -0.80 8.13
C GLN A 135 4.01 -1.77 6.95
N GLU A 136 3.38 -1.32 5.87
CA GLU A 136 3.23 -2.04 4.60
C GLU A 136 4.58 -2.37 3.98
N GLN A 137 5.59 -1.53 4.17
CA GLN A 137 6.93 -1.72 3.61
C GLN A 137 7.82 -2.59 4.48
N MET A 138 7.62 -2.66 5.80
CA MET A 138 8.30 -3.67 6.62
C MET A 138 7.84 -5.09 6.26
N THR A 139 6.56 -5.24 5.91
CA THR A 139 6.01 -6.50 5.38
C THR A 139 6.22 -6.68 3.86
N GLY A 140 6.39 -5.57 3.13
CA GLY A 140 6.45 -5.50 1.66
C GLY A 140 7.87 -5.37 1.09
N ALA A 141 8.90 -5.20 1.91
CA ALA A 141 10.29 -5.16 1.48
C ALA A 141 10.76 -6.48 0.81
N ALA A 142 10.03 -7.57 1.02
CA ALA A 142 10.23 -8.82 0.29
C ALA A 142 9.58 -8.84 -1.12
N MET A 143 8.63 -7.93 -1.40
CA MET A 143 7.90 -7.79 -2.67
C MET A 143 8.43 -6.67 -3.57
N ALA A 144 9.26 -5.77 -3.04
CA ALA A 144 9.79 -4.60 -3.76
C ALA A 144 11.12 -4.85 -4.48
N MET A 145 11.61 -6.10 -4.53
CA MET A 145 12.68 -6.44 -5.47
C MET A 145 12.09 -6.39 -6.87
N PRO A 146 12.66 -5.62 -7.83
CA PRO A 146 12.21 -5.65 -9.21
C PRO A 146 12.19 -7.11 -9.65
N ALA A 147 11.00 -7.64 -9.93
CA ALA A 147 10.87 -9.00 -10.39
C ALA A 147 11.77 -9.13 -11.63
N ASP A 148 12.70 -10.09 -11.60
CA ASP A 148 13.53 -10.40 -12.77
C ASP A 148 12.59 -10.53 -13.97
N THR A 149 12.71 -9.62 -14.95
CA THR A 149 11.73 -9.52 -16.03
C THR A 149 11.62 -10.83 -16.81
N ASN A 150 12.70 -11.65 -16.84
CA ASN A 150 12.65 -12.96 -17.46
C ASN A 150 11.85 -13.96 -16.61
N LYS A 151 11.95 -13.89 -15.28
CA LYS A 151 11.12 -14.68 -14.38
C LYS A 151 9.65 -14.25 -14.47
N ALA A 152 9.39 -12.95 -14.50
CA ALA A 152 8.04 -12.41 -14.70
C ALA A 152 7.42 -12.86 -16.04
N PHE A 153 8.18 -12.80 -17.14
CA PHE A 153 7.72 -13.30 -18.45
C PHE A 153 7.43 -14.80 -18.43
N LYS A 154 8.22 -15.59 -17.71
CA LYS A 154 7.96 -17.03 -17.56
C LYS A 154 6.67 -17.28 -16.77
N THR A 155 6.48 -16.59 -15.63
CA THR A 155 5.26 -16.71 -14.81
C THR A 155 4.01 -16.32 -15.61
N GLU A 156 4.06 -15.22 -16.35
CA GLU A 156 2.95 -14.78 -17.20
C GLU A 156 2.68 -15.74 -18.36
N TRP A 157 3.72 -16.33 -18.96
CA TRP A 157 3.56 -17.32 -20.02
C TRP A 157 2.85 -18.58 -19.51
N GLU A 158 3.29 -19.13 -18.36
CA GLU A 158 2.68 -20.31 -17.72
C GLU A 158 1.23 -20.02 -17.30
N ALA A 159 0.97 -18.85 -16.71
CA ALA A 159 -0.38 -18.43 -16.33
C ALA A 159 -1.29 -18.28 -17.55
N LEU A 160 -0.82 -17.61 -18.61
CA LEU A 160 -1.60 -17.39 -19.83
C LEU A 160 -1.86 -18.70 -20.60
N GLU A 161 -0.96 -19.68 -20.50
CA GLU A 161 -1.13 -20.99 -21.14
C GLU A 161 -2.38 -21.71 -20.60
N LEU A 162 -2.62 -21.61 -19.28
CA LEU A 162 -3.77 -22.19 -18.58
C LEU A 162 -5.08 -21.43 -18.80
N THR A 163 -5.07 -20.25 -19.43
CA THR A 163 -6.29 -19.46 -19.60
C THR A 163 -7.14 -19.93 -20.78
N ASP A 164 -8.44 -20.10 -20.54
CA ASP A 164 -9.42 -20.35 -21.59
C ASP A 164 -10.35 -19.16 -21.79
N HIS A 165 -10.78 -18.98 -23.03
CA HIS A 165 -11.77 -17.96 -23.36
C HIS A 165 -13.16 -18.44 -22.96
N GLN A 166 -13.71 -17.78 -21.94
CA GLN A 166 -15.12 -17.88 -21.58
C GLN A 166 -15.83 -16.65 -22.12
N TRP A 167 -16.75 -16.84 -23.07
CA TRP A 167 -17.49 -15.75 -23.72
C TRP A 167 -18.61 -15.28 -22.80
N ALA A 168 -18.49 -14.04 -22.31
CA ALA A 168 -19.45 -13.51 -21.35
C ALA A 168 -20.73 -12.94 -22.01
N LEU A 169 -20.78 -12.87 -23.34
CA LEU A 169 -21.89 -12.28 -24.09
C LEU A 169 -22.64 -13.36 -24.90
N GLU A 170 -22.70 -14.59 -24.38
CA GLU A 170 -23.26 -15.76 -25.10
C GLU A 170 -24.78 -15.75 -24.97
N ASP A 171 -25.25 -15.39 -23.78
CA ASP A 171 -26.67 -15.34 -23.42
C ASP A 171 -27.19 -13.88 -23.29
N VAL A 172 -26.43 -12.89 -23.81
CA VAL A 172 -26.74 -11.47 -23.59
C VAL A 172 -28.06 -11.06 -24.25
N GLU A 173 -28.40 -11.66 -25.39
CA GLU A 173 -29.67 -11.43 -26.06
C GLU A 173 -30.85 -11.95 -25.22
N GLU A 174 -30.71 -13.13 -24.62
CA GLU A 174 -31.74 -13.72 -23.75
C GLU A 174 -31.90 -12.91 -22.46
N GLU A 175 -30.80 -12.52 -21.82
CA GLU A 175 -30.81 -11.66 -20.64
C GLU A 175 -31.44 -10.29 -20.90
N LEU A 176 -31.19 -9.72 -22.09
CA LEU A 176 -31.76 -8.44 -22.50
C LEU A 176 -33.26 -8.56 -22.80
N MET A 177 -33.69 -9.64 -23.45
CA MET A 177 -35.10 -9.89 -23.75
C MET A 177 -35.92 -10.30 -22.50
N ALA A 178 -35.26 -10.82 -21.46
CA ALA A 178 -35.91 -11.22 -20.22
C ALA A 178 -36.44 -10.05 -19.38
N LYS A 179 -36.06 -8.81 -19.69
CA LYS A 179 -36.46 -7.60 -18.96
C LYS A 179 -36.85 -6.50 -19.93
N ASP A 180 -37.83 -5.68 -19.53
CA ASP A 180 -38.12 -4.45 -20.27
C ASP A 180 -36.94 -3.48 -20.16
N LEU A 181 -36.70 -2.75 -21.25
CA LEU A 181 -35.66 -1.73 -21.29
C LEU A 181 -36.01 -0.59 -20.33
N HIS A 182 -35.13 -0.33 -19.37
CA HIS A 182 -35.30 0.79 -18.43
C HIS A 182 -35.03 2.12 -19.16
N PHE A 183 -36.09 2.69 -19.75
CA PHE A 183 -36.10 4.03 -20.35
C PHE A 183 -36.57 5.12 -19.38
N GLU A 184 -36.84 4.78 -18.13
CA GLU A 184 -37.24 5.75 -17.10
C GLU A 184 -36.16 6.81 -16.90
N GLY A 185 -36.51 8.08 -17.12
CA GLY A 185 -35.58 9.21 -17.07
C GLY A 185 -35.10 9.74 -18.43
N MET A 186 -35.48 9.11 -19.55
CA MET A 186 -35.12 9.58 -20.90
C MET A 186 -35.65 11.01 -21.21
N PHE A 187 -36.72 11.44 -20.54
CA PHE A 187 -37.31 12.78 -20.68
C PHE A 187 -37.18 13.65 -19.41
N LYS A 188 -36.26 13.32 -18.49
CA LYS A 188 -36.02 14.15 -17.30
C LYS A 188 -34.99 15.25 -17.59
N GLU A 189 -35.33 16.18 -18.48
CA GLU A 189 -34.74 17.51 -18.50
C GLU A 189 -35.82 18.57 -18.76
N GLU A 190 -35.72 19.65 -17.99
CA GLU A 190 -36.52 20.89 -18.01
C GLU A 190 -37.92 20.88 -17.38
N LEU A 191 -37.93 20.86 -16.04
CA LEU A 191 -38.80 21.76 -15.29
C LEU A 191 -38.02 22.35 -14.10
N GLN A 192 -36.95 23.11 -14.41
CA GLN A 192 -36.58 24.21 -13.53
C GLN A 192 -37.66 25.29 -13.69
N THR A 193 -38.79 25.09 -13.02
CA THR A 193 -39.73 26.17 -12.72
C THR A 193 -38.96 27.23 -11.95
N SER A 194 -38.56 28.27 -12.66
CA SER A 194 -38.18 29.56 -12.11
C SER A 194 -39.32 30.06 -11.22
N ILE A 195 -39.19 29.89 -9.91
CA ILE A 195 -40.07 30.56 -8.95
C ILE A 195 -39.20 31.03 -7.78
N PHE A 196 -38.96 32.35 -7.81
CA PHE A 196 -38.75 33.32 -6.73
C PHE A 196 -38.09 32.87 -5.42
#